data_AF-C3RS93-F1
#
_entry.id   AF-C3RS93-F1
#
_cell.length_a   1.000
_cell.length_b   1.000
_cell.length_c   1.000
_cell.angle_alpha   90.00
_cell.angle_beta   90.00
_cell.angle_gamma   90.00
#
_symmetry.space_group_name_H-M   'P 1'
#
loop_
_entity.id
_entity.type
_entity.pdbx_description
1 polymer ?
#
loop_
_entity_poly.entity_id
_entity_poly.type
_entity_poly.pdbx_seq_one_letter_code
_entity_poly.pdbx_strand_id
1 'polypeptide(L)'
;SSSLDVRVFKNGKIYFQEYRRGAVVDDLKVIGDTEKHGTTVHFVPDPEIFTEDTEFNFEKLATRVRELAFLNRGLKISIEDMRPEEPVLREYLYEGGIKSYVEHLNASKAVLFDEPVFVEGEQQDITVEVAMQYTDGYHTNILSFANNIHT
;
A
#
# COMPACT_ATOMS: atom_id res chain seq x y z
N SER A 1 -5.30 13.74 -13.04
CA SER A 1 -5.67 12.59 -13.90
C SER A 1 -6.42 13.12 -15.10
N SER A 2 -6.26 12.48 -16.25
CA SER A 2 -7.04 12.79 -17.44
C SER A 2 -8.49 12.31 -17.27
N SER A 3 -8.66 11.10 -16.71
CA SER A 3 -9.93 10.52 -16.25
C SER A 3 -9.79 9.89 -14.86
N LEU A 4 -10.87 9.89 -14.10
CA LEU A 4 -11.00 9.17 -12.84
C LEU A 4 -12.45 8.71 -12.67
N ASP A 5 -12.64 7.46 -12.25
CA ASP A 5 -13.94 6.92 -11.87
C ASP A 5 -13.91 6.30 -10.47
N VAL A 6 -15.00 6.49 -9.74
CA VAL A 6 -15.18 5.96 -8.39
C VAL A 6 -16.43 5.10 -8.36
N ARG A 7 -16.31 3.88 -7.84
CA ARG A 7 -17.43 2.99 -7.49
C ARG A 7 -17.46 2.79 -5.98
N VAL A 8 -18.56 3.18 -5.34
CA VAL A 8 -18.78 2.95 -3.90
C VAL A 8 -19.84 1.88 -3.72
N PHE A 9 -19.52 0.83 -2.98
CA PHE A 9 -20.40 -0.29 -2.67
C PHE A 9 -20.92 -0.13 -1.25
N LYS A 10 -22.18 0.29 -1.09
CA LYS A 10 -22.75 0.63 0.22
C LYS A 10 -24.26 0.44 0.23
N ASN A 11 -24.80 -0.06 1.35
CA ASN A 11 -26.24 -0.24 1.57
C ASN A 11 -26.94 -1.03 0.45
N GLY A 12 -26.31 -2.10 -0.03
CA GLY A 12 -26.88 -2.92 -1.11
C GLY A 12 -26.77 -2.31 -2.51
N LYS A 13 -26.18 -1.12 -2.67
CA LYS A 13 -26.14 -0.35 -3.93
C LYS A 13 -24.71 -0.05 -4.38
N ILE A 14 -24.54 0.09 -5.69
CA ILE A 14 -23.32 0.57 -6.34
C ILE A 14 -23.54 2.03 -6.76
N TYR A 15 -22.80 2.94 -6.15
CA TYR A 15 -22.77 4.36 -6.52
C TYR A 15 -21.58 4.62 -7.44
N PHE A 16 -21.77 5.42 -8.47
CA PHE A 16 -20.76 5.73 -9.48
C PHE A 16 -20.66 7.22 -9.76
N GLN A 17 -19.42 7.71 -9.90
CA GLN A 17 -19.15 9.07 -10.37
C GLN A 17 -17.88 9.12 -11.22
N GLU A 18 -17.91 9.91 -12.28
CA GLU A 18 -16.79 10.13 -13.20
C GLU A 18 -16.29 11.59 -13.10
N TYR A 19 -14.98 11.73 -13.23
CA TYR A 19 -14.27 13.00 -13.23
C TYR A 19 -13.33 13.07 -14.43
N ARG A 20 -13.21 14.26 -15.04
CA ARG A 20 -12.25 14.55 -16.11
C ARG A 20 -11.45 15.79 -15.75
N ARG A 21 -10.12 15.65 -15.68
CA ARG A 21 -9.22 16.73 -15.25
C ARG A 21 -9.67 17.41 -13.95
N GLY A 22 -10.19 16.62 -13.00
CA GLY A 22 -10.70 17.08 -11.72
C GLY A 22 -12.13 17.64 -11.72
N ALA A 23 -12.72 17.91 -12.88
CA ALA A 23 -14.12 18.35 -12.98
C ALA A 23 -15.08 17.14 -12.92
N VAL A 24 -16.16 17.29 -12.15
CA VAL A 24 -17.27 16.33 -12.12
C VAL A 24 -17.91 16.27 -13.51
N VAL A 25 -18.02 15.07 -14.08
CA VAL A 25 -18.67 14.87 -15.39
C VAL A 25 -20.18 14.85 -15.26
N ASP A 26 -20.68 14.21 -14.19
CA ASP A 26 -22.11 14.03 -13.91
C ASP A 26 -22.34 13.83 -12.40
N ASP A 27 -23.59 13.96 -11.98
CA ASP A 27 -24.01 13.72 -10.61
C ASP A 27 -23.78 12.24 -10.20
N LEU A 28 -23.73 11.98 -8.89
CA LEU A 28 -23.59 10.63 -8.35
C LEU A 28 -24.80 9.77 -8.76
N LYS A 29 -24.55 8.63 -9.42
CA LYS A 29 -25.61 7.72 -9.89
C LYS A 29 -25.57 6.38 -9.17
N VAL A 30 -26.74 5.79 -8.97
CA VAL A 30 -26.85 4.38 -8.59
C VAL A 30 -26.86 3.54 -9.87
N ILE A 31 -25.86 2.68 -10.05
CA ILE A 31 -25.66 1.90 -11.29
C ILE A 31 -25.97 0.40 -11.12
N GLY A 32 -26.34 -0.05 -9.93
CA GLY A 32 -26.72 -1.43 -9.68
C GLY A 32 -26.83 -1.78 -8.20
N ASP A 33 -27.08 -3.06 -7.95
CA ASP A 33 -27.13 -3.67 -6.62
C ASP A 33 -25.84 -4.43 -6.31
N THR A 34 -25.51 -4.60 -5.02
CA THR A 34 -24.29 -5.31 -4.60
C THR A 34 -24.39 -5.85 -3.17
N GLU A 35 -23.79 -7.03 -2.95
CA GLU A 35 -23.55 -7.58 -1.61
C GLU A 35 -22.20 -7.15 -1.02
N LYS A 36 -21.37 -6.43 -1.79
CA LYS A 36 -20.04 -6.00 -1.38
C LYS A 36 -20.09 -4.70 -0.57
N HIS A 37 -19.07 -4.47 0.23
CA HIS A 37 -18.80 -3.18 0.85
C HIS A 37 -17.38 -2.71 0.51
N GLY A 38 -17.22 -1.43 0.15
CA GLY A 38 -15.92 -0.85 -0.13
C GLY A 38 -15.97 0.23 -1.20
N THR A 39 -14.79 0.64 -1.66
CA THR A 39 -14.64 1.66 -2.71
C THR A 39 -13.59 1.20 -3.70
N THR A 40 -13.87 1.36 -4.99
CA THR A 40 -12.90 1.23 -6.07
C THR A 40 -12.68 2.60 -6.67
N VAL A 41 -11.41 3.00 -6.74
CA VAL A 41 -10.98 4.20 -7.46
C VAL A 41 -10.10 3.75 -8.60
N HIS A 42 -10.43 4.20 -9.80
CA HIS A 42 -9.64 3.97 -11.01
C HIS A 42 -9.32 5.33 -11.63
N PHE A 43 -8.08 5.52 -12.08
CA PHE A 43 -7.66 6.78 -12.68
C PHE A 43 -6.58 6.56 -13.73
N VAL A 44 -6.53 7.47 -14.69
CA VAL A 44 -5.48 7.54 -15.71
C VAL A 44 -4.66 8.82 -15.47
N PRO A 45 -3.32 8.74 -15.34
CA PRO A 45 -2.46 9.92 -15.26
C PRO A 45 -2.72 10.89 -16.42
N ASP A 46 -2.53 12.20 -16.18
CA ASP A 46 -2.71 13.20 -17.24
C ASP A 46 -1.37 13.45 -17.95
N PRO A 47 -1.22 13.13 -19.25
CA PRO A 47 0.04 13.32 -19.97
C PRO A 47 0.40 14.80 -20.20
N GLU A 48 -0.53 15.74 -20.02
CA GLU A 48 -0.21 17.18 -20.02
C GLU A 48 0.45 17.63 -18.71
N ILE A 49 0.28 16.86 -17.63
CA ILE A 49 0.89 17.12 -16.32
C ILE A 49 2.16 16.28 -16.15
N PHE A 50 2.08 14.98 -16.44
CA PHE A 50 3.20 14.04 -16.36
C PHE A 50 3.80 13.86 -17.76
N THR A 51 4.69 14.78 -18.13
CA THR A 51 5.25 14.84 -19.49
C THR A 51 6.39 13.86 -19.73
N GLU A 52 7.03 13.34 -18.68
CA GLU A 52 8.14 12.40 -18.80
C GLU A 52 7.66 10.96 -18.95
N ASP A 53 6.75 10.52 -18.07
CA ASP A 53 6.23 9.16 -18.08
C ASP A 53 4.84 9.11 -17.41
N THR A 54 3.98 8.23 -17.92
CA THR A 54 2.67 7.92 -17.35
C THR A 54 2.52 6.43 -17.03
N GLU A 55 3.55 5.63 -17.35
CA GLU A 55 3.57 4.21 -17.07
C GLU A 55 3.93 3.94 -15.61
N PHE A 56 3.18 3.05 -14.98
CA PHE A 56 3.46 2.64 -13.62
C PHE A 56 4.58 1.60 -13.57
N ASN A 57 5.59 1.85 -12.74
CA ASN A 57 6.61 0.85 -12.44
C ASN A 57 6.08 -0.16 -11.41
N PHE A 58 5.83 -1.39 -11.84
CA PHE A 58 5.24 -2.43 -11.00
C PHE A 58 6.12 -2.78 -9.79
N GLU A 59 7.43 -2.92 -9.97
CA GLU A 59 8.34 -3.30 -8.88
C GLU A 59 8.40 -2.24 -7.78
N LYS A 60 8.41 -0.96 -8.16
CA LYS A 60 8.36 0.16 -7.23
C LYS A 60 7.05 0.17 -6.43
N LEU A 61 5.91 -0.02 -7.09
CA LEU A 61 4.61 -0.11 -6.42
C LEU A 61 4.51 -1.35 -5.53
N ALA A 62 4.96 -2.52 -6.01
CA ALA A 62 4.94 -3.76 -5.25
C ALA A 62 5.82 -3.68 -4.00
N THR A 63 6.94 -2.97 -4.07
CA THR A 63 7.78 -2.67 -2.90
C THR A 63 6.98 -1.86 -1.88
N ARG A 64 6.37 -0.75 -2.30
CA ARG A 64 5.59 0.11 -1.41
C ARG A 64 4.37 -0.60 -0.82
N VAL A 65 3.67 -1.41 -1.62
CA VAL A 65 2.51 -2.20 -1.17
C VAL A 65 2.92 -3.24 -0.12
N ARG A 66 4.07 -3.89 -0.31
CA ARG A 66 4.62 -4.84 0.68
C ARG A 66 4.97 -4.15 2.00
N GLU A 67 5.61 -2.98 1.94
CA GLU A 67 5.89 -2.16 3.13
C GLU A 67 4.60 -1.83 3.89
N LEU A 68 3.55 -1.40 3.18
CA LEU A 68 2.25 -1.12 3.80
C LEU A 68 1.66 -2.37 4.47
N ALA A 69 1.82 -3.56 3.89
CA ALA A 69 1.37 -4.81 4.49
C ALA A 69 2.15 -5.16 5.76
N PHE A 70 3.44 -4.83 5.86
CA PHE A 70 4.19 -4.98 7.10
C PHE A 70 3.74 -3.98 8.17
N LEU A 71 3.48 -2.73 7.80
CA LEU A 71 3.05 -1.68 8.73
C LEU A 71 1.62 -1.91 9.26
N ASN A 72 0.79 -2.65 8.52
CA ASN A 72 -0.59 -2.96 8.90
C ASN A 72 -0.73 -4.46 9.21
N ARG A 73 -0.38 -4.84 10.44
CA ARG A 73 -0.42 -6.24 10.89
C ARG A 73 -1.77 -6.90 10.58
N GLY A 74 -1.74 -8.01 9.85
CA GLY A 74 -2.95 -8.78 9.50
C GLY A 74 -3.77 -8.20 8.34
N LEU A 75 -3.35 -7.08 7.73
CA LEU A 75 -3.99 -6.56 6.52
C LEU A 75 -3.49 -7.30 5.28
N LYS A 76 -4.40 -7.97 4.57
CA LYS A 76 -4.11 -8.53 3.26
C LYS A 76 -4.13 -7.41 2.22
N ILE A 77 -3.03 -7.21 1.51
CA ILE A 77 -2.94 -6.29 0.37
C ILE A 77 -2.42 -7.04 -0.85
N SER A 78 -3.06 -6.87 -2.00
CA SER A 78 -2.61 -7.43 -3.27
C SER A 78 -2.32 -6.33 -4.29
N ILE A 79 -1.41 -6.63 -5.21
CA ILE A 79 -1.11 -5.80 -6.38
C ILE A 79 -1.02 -6.70 -7.61
N GLU A 80 -1.63 -6.27 -8.70
CA GLU A 80 -1.74 -7.02 -9.94
C GLU A 80 -1.35 -6.13 -11.13
N ASP A 81 -0.50 -6.65 -12.02
CA ASP A 81 -0.19 -6.04 -13.31
C ASP A 81 -0.86 -6.82 -14.44
N MET A 82 -1.80 -6.18 -15.11
CA MET A 82 -2.58 -6.77 -16.21
C MET A 82 -2.02 -6.43 -17.62
N ARG A 83 -0.88 -5.73 -17.71
CA ARG A 83 -0.23 -5.38 -19.00
C ARG A 83 0.38 -6.57 -19.74
N PRO A 84 1.10 -7.51 -19.09
CA PRO A 84 1.66 -8.69 -19.78
C PRO A 84 0.57 -9.68 -20.21
N GLU A 85 0.91 -10.62 -21.11
CA GLU A 85 -0.03 -11.68 -21.55
C GLU A 85 -0.53 -12.53 -20.39
N GLU A 86 0.36 -12.88 -19.46
CA GLU A 86 0.02 -13.50 -18.19
C GLU A 86 0.08 -12.45 -17.06
N PRO A 87 -1.04 -12.13 -16.41
CA PRO A 87 -1.07 -11.17 -15.32
C PRO A 87 -0.11 -11.54 -14.19
N VAL A 88 0.58 -10.54 -13.64
CA VAL A 88 1.50 -10.72 -12.51
C VAL A 88 0.80 -10.30 -11.23
N LEU A 89 0.42 -11.27 -10.40
CA LEU A 89 -0.21 -11.04 -9.09
C LEU A 89 0.80 -11.24 -7.96
N ARG A 90 0.83 -10.29 -7.01
CA ARG A 90 1.52 -10.44 -5.73
C ARG A 90 0.56 -10.15 -4.58
N GLU A 91 0.57 -11.04 -3.59
CA GLU A 91 -0.26 -10.93 -2.38
C GLU A 91 0.62 -10.87 -1.15
N TYR A 92 0.27 -9.99 -0.22
CA TYR A 92 1.02 -9.75 1.01
C TYR A 92 0.06 -9.82 2.21
N LEU A 93 0.45 -10.61 3.20
CA LEU A 93 -0.22 -10.71 4.50
C LEU A 93 0.84 -11.05 5.54
N TYR A 94 1.09 -10.13 6.46
CA TYR A 94 2.12 -10.29 7.48
C TYR A 94 1.49 -10.17 8.87
N GLU A 95 1.50 -11.28 9.62
CA GLU A 95 1.02 -11.31 11.01
C GLU A 95 2.08 -10.80 12.00
N GLY A 96 3.37 -10.83 11.64
CA GLY A 96 4.47 -10.34 12.48
C GLY A 96 4.71 -8.83 12.40
N GLY A 97 3.96 -8.10 11.58
CA GLY A 97 4.05 -6.64 11.45
C GLY A 97 5.48 -6.16 11.12
N ILE A 98 5.94 -5.12 11.82
CA ILE A 98 7.28 -4.53 11.61
C ILE A 98 8.43 -5.45 12.03
N LYS A 99 8.21 -6.48 12.86
CA LYS A 99 9.24 -7.51 13.13
C LYS A 99 9.60 -8.24 11.85
N SER A 100 8.60 -8.69 11.09
CA SER A 100 8.79 -9.33 9.78
C SER A 100 9.37 -8.38 8.73
N TYR A 101 9.17 -7.07 8.88
CA TYR A 101 9.82 -6.10 8.00
C TYR A 101 11.33 -6.04 8.22
N VAL A 102 11.77 -6.04 9.49
CA VAL A 102 13.21 -6.08 9.81
C VAL A 102 13.86 -7.36 9.29
N GLU A 103 13.19 -8.51 9.45
CA GLU A 103 13.64 -9.80 8.87
C GLU A 103 13.78 -9.69 7.35
N HIS A 104 12.79 -9.08 6.68
CA HIS A 104 12.83 -8.87 5.23
C HIS A 104 13.99 -7.98 4.80
N LEU A 105 14.23 -6.86 5.50
CA LEU A 105 15.31 -5.91 5.20
C LEU A 105 16.71 -6.51 5.40
N ASN A 106 16.82 -7.49 6.29
CA ASN A 106 18.08 -8.15 6.62
C ASN A 106 18.24 -9.52 5.95
N ALA A 107 17.30 -9.96 5.10
CA ALA A 107 17.31 -11.29 4.50
C ALA A 107 18.59 -11.63 3.71
N SER A 108 19.30 -10.62 3.18
CA SER A 108 20.56 -10.78 2.45
C SER A 108 21.81 -10.39 3.26
N LYS A 109 21.69 -10.23 4.59
CA LYS A 109 22.77 -9.79 5.49
C LYS A 109 23.02 -10.86 6.55
N ALA A 110 24.24 -10.91 7.09
CA ALA A 110 24.52 -11.75 8.24
C ALA A 110 24.05 -11.04 9.52
N VAL A 111 22.99 -11.59 10.13
CA VAL A 111 22.41 -11.10 11.39
C VAL A 111 23.20 -11.63 12.58
N LEU A 112 23.26 -10.85 13.66
CA LEU A 112 23.97 -11.26 14.89
C LEU A 112 23.12 -12.16 15.82
N PHE A 113 21.81 -12.15 15.64
CA PHE A 113 20.84 -12.98 16.35
C PHE A 113 19.59 -13.16 15.50
N ASP A 114 18.95 -14.33 15.61
CA ASP A 114 17.92 -14.77 14.68
C ASP A 114 16.64 -13.93 14.78
N GLU A 115 16.15 -13.68 15.98
CA GLU A 115 14.89 -12.97 16.20
C GLU A 115 15.09 -11.47 16.42
N PRO A 116 14.51 -10.58 15.57
CA PRO A 116 14.56 -9.16 15.84
C PRO A 116 13.94 -8.81 17.19
N VAL A 117 14.54 -7.83 17.86
CA VAL A 117 13.97 -7.21 19.06
C VAL A 117 12.73 -6.44 18.63
N PHE A 118 11.61 -6.68 19.30
CA PHE A 118 10.36 -5.96 19.11
C PHE A 118 9.83 -5.46 20.45
N VAL A 119 9.44 -4.20 20.49
CA VAL A 119 8.78 -3.58 21.65
C VAL A 119 7.61 -2.73 21.16
N GLU A 120 6.51 -2.77 21.89
CA GLU A 120 5.33 -1.95 21.67
C GLU A 120 4.95 -1.24 22.98
N GLY A 121 4.38 -0.06 22.87
CA GLY A 121 3.91 0.71 24.01
C GLY A 121 2.96 1.82 23.60
N GLU A 122 2.25 2.35 24.58
CA GLU A 122 1.32 3.46 24.39
C GLU A 122 1.58 4.51 25.48
N GLN A 123 1.68 5.77 25.07
CA GLN A 123 1.79 6.90 25.99
C GLN A 123 1.04 8.11 25.43
N GLN A 124 0.17 8.72 26.24
CA GLN A 124 -0.63 9.89 25.84
C GLN A 124 -1.42 9.65 24.54
N ASP A 125 -2.08 8.49 24.43
CA ASP A 125 -2.84 8.05 23.24
C ASP A 125 -2.00 7.92 21.95
N ILE A 126 -0.66 7.88 22.08
CA ILE A 126 0.27 7.61 20.98
C ILE A 126 0.81 6.21 21.15
N THR A 127 0.44 5.32 20.21
CA THR A 127 1.02 3.98 20.10
C THR A 127 2.35 4.06 19.36
N VAL A 128 3.36 3.39 19.91
CA VAL A 128 4.71 3.29 19.33
C VAL A 128 5.08 1.82 19.26
N GLU A 129 5.50 1.39 18.07
CA GLU A 129 6.10 0.08 17.84
C GLU A 129 7.54 0.28 17.34
N VAL A 130 8.47 -0.51 17.87
CA VAL A 130 9.88 -0.50 17.45
C VAL A 130 10.34 -1.93 17.21
N ALA A 131 10.89 -2.17 16.02
CA ALA A 131 11.59 -3.41 15.68
C ALA A 131 13.03 -3.09 15.28
N MET A 132 14.00 -3.87 15.77
CA MET A 132 15.41 -3.70 15.42
C MET A 132 16.18 -5.02 15.44
N GLN A 133 17.21 -5.10 14.60
CA GLN A 133 18.12 -6.25 14.54
C GLN A 133 19.50 -5.78 14.08
N TYR A 134 20.54 -6.27 14.75
CA TYR A 134 21.92 -5.99 14.38
C TYR A 134 22.41 -6.95 13.30
N THR A 135 23.24 -6.44 12.40
CA THR A 135 23.99 -7.19 11.39
C THR A 135 25.49 -7.02 11.61
N ASP A 136 26.31 -7.85 10.97
CA ASP A 136 27.78 -7.75 10.99
C ASP A 136 28.35 -6.56 10.17
N GLY A 137 27.51 -5.93 9.34
CA GLY A 137 27.88 -4.75 8.55
C GLY A 137 27.97 -3.45 9.35
N TYR A 138 28.66 -2.46 8.77
CA TYR A 138 28.88 -1.13 9.37
C TYR A 138 27.82 -0.08 9.00
N HIS A 139 26.91 -0.41 8.09
CA HIS A 139 25.87 0.51 7.63
C HIS A 139 24.68 0.52 8.59
N THR A 140 24.29 1.70 9.04
CA THR A 140 23.07 1.92 9.81
C THR A 140 21.92 2.25 8.87
N ASN A 141 20.80 1.55 9.04
CA ASN A 141 19.55 1.83 8.34
C ASN A 141 18.43 2.03 9.37
N ILE A 142 17.93 3.26 9.49
CA ILE A 142 16.84 3.60 10.41
C ILE A 142 15.67 4.07 9.55
N LEU A 143 14.53 3.41 9.70
CA LEU A 143 13.28 3.77 9.05
C LEU A 143 12.28 4.22 10.12
N SER A 144 11.69 5.40 9.94
CA SER A 144 10.69 5.96 10.85
C SER A 144 9.38 6.21 10.11
N PHE A 145 8.28 5.93 10.81
CA PHE A 145 6.93 6.04 10.27
C PHE A 145 6.01 6.75 11.26
N ALA A 146 5.13 7.58 10.75
CA ALA A 146 4.01 8.16 11.48
C ALA A 146 2.72 7.90 10.68
N ASN A 147 1.73 7.23 11.28
CA ASN A 147 0.46 6.89 10.63
C ASN A 147 0.64 6.23 9.23
N ASN A 148 1.52 5.23 9.15
CA ASN A 148 1.90 4.49 7.93
C ASN A 148 2.65 5.30 6.84
N ILE A 149 3.02 6.55 7.14
CA ILE A 149 3.79 7.41 6.24
C ILE A 149 5.24 7.45 6.71
N HIS A 150 6.18 7.20 5.78
CA HIS A 150 7.60 7.32 6.04
C HIS A 150 7.96 8.79 6.33
N THR A 151 8.73 9.03 7.39
CA THR A 151 9.16 10.37 7.83
C THR A 151 10.62 10.66 7.52
#